data_AF-A0A830ERU0-F1
#
_entry.id   AF-A0A830ERU0-F1
#
_cell.length_a   1.000
_cell.length_b   1.000
_cell.length_c   1.000
_cell.angle_alpha   90.00
_cell.angle_beta   90.00
_cell.angle_gamma   90.00
#
_symmetry.space_group_name_H-M   'P 1'
#
loop_
_entity.id
_entity.type
_entity.pdbx_description
1 polymer ?
#
loop_
_entity_poly.entity_id
_entity_poly.type
_entity_poly.pdbx_seq_one_letter_code
_entity_poly.pdbx_strand_id
1 'polypeptide(L)'
;MKDPNSKLIVLSLVIILVALSGCKAGNPVYNGSIRFSGEMTAVEDEFIMEGDLDNEGIANMTFNNLNVYLYYANGTRIKKHHMGDLSTTVPVTIRSTQIPDYVIIDSPDFWSTSKVEVAYYEKRKSGNYTESIVTERDDLPVNPRHRNIKYRPW
;
A
#
# COMPACT_ATOMS: atom_id res chain seq x y z
N MET A 1 -4.68 42.13 61.43
CA MET A 1 -3.95 40.85 61.29
C MET A 1 -3.90 40.50 59.81
N LYS A 2 -2.69 40.27 59.28
CA LYS A 2 -2.41 40.10 57.86
C LYS A 2 -1.91 38.67 57.70
N ASP A 3 -2.74 37.78 57.17
CA ASP A 3 -2.40 36.36 56.98
C ASP A 3 -1.29 36.21 55.92
N PRO A 4 -0.15 35.58 56.26
CA PRO A 4 0.97 35.45 55.33
C PRO A 4 1.05 34.00 54.81
N ASN A 5 0.05 33.50 54.08
CA ASN A 5 0.08 32.13 53.54
C ASN A 5 -0.38 32.06 52.08
N SER A 6 0.15 32.93 51.23
CA SER A 6 -0.21 33.00 49.80
C SER A 6 0.99 32.83 48.85
N LYS A 7 2.01 32.07 49.23
CA LYS A 7 3.22 31.86 48.40
C LYS A 7 3.79 30.44 48.38
N LEU A 8 2.99 29.40 48.65
CA LEU A 8 3.51 28.03 48.75
C LEU A 8 2.61 26.97 48.09
N ILE A 9 1.93 27.31 46.99
CA ILE A 9 1.14 26.35 46.18
C ILE A 9 1.53 26.37 44.69
N VAL A 10 2.43 27.26 44.25
CA VAL A 10 2.78 27.39 42.82
C VAL A 10 3.95 26.49 42.39
N LEU A 11 4.63 25.81 43.33
CA LEU A 11 5.85 25.05 43.03
C LEU A 11 5.63 23.53 42.82
N SER A 12 4.39 23.07 42.68
CA SER A 12 4.06 21.64 42.61
C SER A 12 3.47 21.17 41.28
N LEU A 13 3.45 22.02 40.24
CA LEU A 13 2.82 21.69 38.95
C LEU A 13 3.80 21.42 37.78
N VAL A 14 5.11 21.64 37.95
CA VAL A 14 6.07 21.61 36.84
C VAL A 14 6.74 20.25 36.64
N ILE A 15 6.65 19.31 37.59
CA ILE A 15 7.37 18.03 37.52
C ILE A 15 6.55 16.92 36.84
N ILE A 16 5.23 17.06 36.68
CA ILE A 16 4.36 15.99 36.16
C ILE A 16 4.15 16.06 34.62
N LEU A 17 4.63 17.11 33.94
CA LEU A 17 4.44 17.26 32.48
C LEU A 17 5.50 16.53 31.62
N VAL A 18 6.56 15.97 32.22
CA VAL A 18 7.63 15.28 31.46
C VAL A 18 7.35 13.77 31.25
N ALA A 19 6.29 13.22 31.84
CA ALA A 19 5.96 11.80 31.70
C ALA A 19 5.20 11.45 30.40
N LEU A 20 4.82 12.44 29.56
CA LEU A 20 4.06 12.20 28.32
C LEU A 20 4.87 12.40 27.03
N SER A 21 6.16 12.76 27.11
CA SER A 21 7.05 12.75 25.92
C SER A 21 7.56 11.34 25.56
N GLY A 22 7.02 10.31 26.21
CA GLY A 22 7.32 8.90 25.95
C GLY A 22 6.47 8.26 24.86
N CYS A 23 6.00 8.99 23.84
CA CYS A 23 5.51 8.34 22.63
C CYS A 23 6.71 7.89 21.79
N LYS A 24 7.42 6.85 22.25
CA LYS A 24 8.17 6.01 21.32
C LYS A 24 7.12 5.27 20.49
N ALA A 25 6.59 5.95 19.48
CA ALA A 25 6.08 5.27 18.30
C ALA A 25 7.28 4.51 17.73
N GLY A 26 7.52 3.30 18.24
CA GLY A 26 8.40 2.37 17.57
C GLY A 26 7.79 2.21 16.20
N ASN A 27 8.51 2.63 15.17
CA ASN A 27 8.09 2.37 13.80
C ASN A 27 7.73 0.88 13.72
N PRO A 28 6.53 0.52 13.23
CA PRO A 28 6.18 -0.88 13.07
C PRO A 28 7.29 -1.56 12.28
N VAL A 29 7.87 -2.61 12.87
CA VAL A 29 8.88 -3.42 12.20
C VAL A 29 8.13 -4.31 11.22
N TYR A 30 8.09 -3.88 9.96
CA TYR A 30 7.61 -4.70 8.85
C TYR A 30 8.64 -5.78 8.53
N ASN A 31 8.17 -6.97 8.18
CA ASN A 31 9.02 -8.12 7.94
C ASN A 31 9.56 -8.16 6.50
N GLY A 32 9.03 -7.31 5.62
CA GLY A 32 9.46 -7.17 4.24
C GLY A 32 8.41 -6.48 3.37
N SER A 33 8.71 -6.36 2.08
CA SER A 33 7.87 -5.62 1.13
C SER A 33 7.69 -6.37 -0.19
N ILE A 34 6.54 -6.17 -0.82
CA ILE A 34 6.21 -6.67 -2.16
C ILE A 34 6.31 -5.52 -3.13
N ARG A 35 7.24 -5.60 -4.08
CA ARG A 35 7.54 -4.51 -5.03
C ARG A 35 7.63 -5.02 -6.46
N PHE A 36 7.51 -4.10 -7.41
CA PHE A 36 7.82 -4.34 -8.80
C PHE A 36 9.13 -3.65 -9.18
N SER A 37 10.02 -4.41 -9.80
CA SER A 37 11.29 -3.97 -10.35
C SER A 37 11.24 -4.07 -11.87
N GLY A 38 11.18 -2.94 -12.57
CA GLY A 38 11.13 -2.93 -14.03
C GLY A 38 10.60 -1.63 -14.61
N GLU A 39 10.06 -1.72 -15.82
CA GLU A 39 9.53 -0.58 -16.56
C GLU A 39 8.01 -0.65 -16.71
N MET A 40 7.36 0.50 -16.48
CA MET A 40 5.96 0.73 -16.82
C MET A 40 5.86 1.87 -17.81
N THR A 41 5.43 1.55 -19.02
CA THR A 41 5.38 2.48 -20.14
C THR A 41 3.94 2.63 -20.61
N ALA A 42 3.49 3.89 -20.73
CA ALA A 42 2.20 4.24 -21.30
C ALA A 42 2.44 5.20 -22.47
N VAL A 43 2.30 4.69 -23.70
CA VAL A 43 2.55 5.46 -24.93
C VAL A 43 1.31 5.32 -25.81
N GLU A 44 0.81 6.47 -26.30
CA GLU A 44 -0.41 6.57 -27.09
C GLU A 44 -1.60 5.93 -26.37
N ASP A 45 -1.98 4.71 -26.75
CA ASP A 45 -3.08 3.94 -26.20
C ASP A 45 -2.65 2.56 -25.67
N GLU A 46 -1.35 2.28 -25.57
CA GLU A 46 -0.81 1.02 -25.04
C GLU A 46 -0.15 1.25 -23.67
N PHE A 47 -0.49 0.37 -22.73
CA PHE A 47 0.22 0.18 -21.47
C PHE A 47 1.01 -1.13 -21.51
N ILE A 48 2.28 -1.05 -21.15
CA ILE A 48 3.21 -2.18 -21.04
C ILE A 48 3.86 -2.11 -19.66
N MET A 49 3.85 -3.24 -18.96
CA MET A 49 4.59 -3.48 -17.71
C MET A 49 5.47 -4.70 -17.91
N GLU A 50 6.78 -4.53 -17.76
CA GLU A 50 7.77 -5.59 -17.95
C GLU A 50 8.86 -5.51 -16.87
N GLY A 51 9.11 -6.63 -16.22
CA GLY A 51 10.08 -6.73 -15.13
C GLY A 51 9.76 -7.88 -14.20
N ASP A 52 9.96 -7.67 -12.91
CA ASP A 52 9.86 -8.68 -11.87
C ASP A 52 9.03 -8.19 -10.68
N LEU A 53 8.26 -9.09 -10.08
CA LEU A 53 7.62 -8.89 -8.78
C LEU A 53 8.44 -9.58 -7.71
N ASP A 54 8.89 -8.82 -6.71
CA ASP A 54 9.83 -9.26 -5.70
C ASP A 54 9.19 -9.33 -4.32
N ASN A 55 9.51 -10.40 -3.59
CA ASN A 55 9.32 -10.53 -2.15
C ASN A 55 10.63 -10.13 -1.43
N GLU A 56 10.73 -8.89 -1.02
CA GLU A 56 11.90 -8.33 -0.37
C GLU A 56 11.86 -8.54 1.14
N GLY A 57 12.68 -9.45 1.66
CA GLY A 57 12.94 -9.57 3.10
C GLY A 57 12.09 -10.60 3.85
N ILE A 58 11.08 -11.21 3.21
CA ILE A 58 10.22 -12.22 3.86
C ILE A 58 10.68 -13.63 3.50
N ALA A 59 11.73 -14.09 4.17
CA ALA A 59 12.28 -15.42 3.97
C ALA A 59 11.26 -16.53 4.31
N ASN A 60 11.27 -17.61 3.53
CA ASN A 60 10.44 -18.82 3.71
C ASN A 60 8.91 -18.60 3.68
N MET A 61 8.44 -17.48 3.12
CA MET A 61 7.02 -17.26 2.88
C MET A 61 6.73 -17.38 1.38
N THR A 62 5.60 -17.99 1.04
CA THR A 62 5.07 -18.02 -0.33
C THR A 62 3.69 -17.41 -0.31
N PHE A 63 3.49 -16.37 -1.11
CA PHE A 63 2.21 -15.68 -1.28
C PHE A 63 1.47 -16.31 -2.45
N ASN A 64 0.36 -16.97 -2.14
CA ASN A 64 -0.40 -17.73 -3.11
C ASN A 64 -1.34 -16.81 -3.89
N ASN A 65 -1.66 -17.21 -5.11
CA ASN A 65 -2.65 -16.53 -5.95
C ASN A 65 -2.38 -15.02 -6.08
N LEU A 66 -1.14 -14.70 -6.44
CA LEU A 66 -0.70 -13.37 -6.82
C LEU A 66 -1.44 -12.94 -8.08
N ASN A 67 -1.94 -11.72 -8.07
CA ASN A 67 -2.60 -11.10 -9.21
C ASN A 67 -2.14 -9.66 -9.36
N VAL A 68 -2.02 -9.21 -10.61
CA VAL A 68 -1.89 -7.80 -10.96
C VAL A 68 -3.20 -7.33 -11.56
N TYR A 69 -3.71 -6.21 -11.06
CA TYR A 69 -4.95 -5.60 -11.51
C TYR A 69 -4.69 -4.22 -12.08
N LEU A 70 -5.31 -3.93 -13.22
CA LEU A 70 -5.29 -2.63 -13.87
C LEU A 70 -6.64 -1.95 -13.66
N TYR A 71 -6.64 -0.71 -13.19
CA TYR A 71 -7.86 0.05 -12.89
C TYR A 71 -7.82 1.46 -13.47
N TYR A 72 -9.01 1.97 -13.79
CA TYR A 72 -9.26 3.40 -13.94
C TYR A 72 -9.42 4.08 -12.57
N ALA A 73 -9.28 5.40 -12.55
CA ALA A 73 -9.42 6.24 -11.36
C ALA A 73 -10.80 6.11 -10.68
N ASN A 74 -11.83 5.78 -11.45
CA ASN A 74 -13.19 5.57 -10.94
C ASN A 74 -13.43 4.18 -10.32
N GLY A 75 -12.40 3.34 -10.18
CA GLY A 75 -12.52 1.98 -9.65
C GLY A 75 -12.98 0.92 -10.64
N THR A 76 -13.17 1.26 -11.91
CA THR A 76 -13.49 0.28 -12.95
C THR A 76 -12.25 -0.53 -13.30
N ARG A 77 -12.35 -1.85 -13.18
CA ARG A 77 -11.27 -2.76 -13.57
C ARG A 77 -11.14 -2.86 -15.08
N ILE A 78 -9.95 -2.59 -15.58
CA ILE A 78 -9.54 -2.79 -16.98
C ILE A 78 -9.18 -4.26 -17.20
N LYS A 79 -8.25 -4.79 -16.39
CA LYS A 79 -7.70 -6.13 -16.57
C LYS A 79 -7.32 -6.76 -15.23
N LYS A 80 -7.39 -8.10 -15.18
CA LYS A 80 -6.82 -8.93 -14.13
C LYS A 80 -5.83 -9.88 -14.79
N HIS A 81 -4.60 -9.95 -14.28
CA HIS A 81 -3.60 -10.91 -14.71
C HIS A 81 -3.18 -11.78 -13.52
N HIS A 82 -3.29 -13.09 -13.67
CA HIS A 82 -2.92 -14.04 -12.63
C HIS A 82 -1.45 -14.43 -12.79
N MET A 83 -0.68 -14.31 -11.71
CA MET A 83 0.77 -14.49 -11.72
C MET A 83 1.21 -15.84 -11.11
N GLY A 84 0.28 -16.63 -10.56
CA GLY A 84 0.62 -17.82 -9.78
C GLY A 84 1.00 -17.46 -8.35
N ASP A 85 2.10 -18.00 -7.85
CA ASP A 85 2.54 -17.85 -6.46
C ASP A 85 3.90 -17.15 -6.39
N LEU A 86 4.12 -16.33 -5.37
CA LEU A 86 5.34 -15.56 -5.17
C LEU A 86 6.11 -16.05 -3.94
N SER A 87 7.25 -16.69 -4.16
CA SER A 87 8.19 -17.09 -3.09
C SER A 87 9.33 -16.09 -2.94
N THR A 88 10.07 -15.83 -4.03
CA THR A 88 11.15 -14.84 -4.09
C THR A 88 10.87 -13.80 -5.16
N THR A 89 10.80 -14.23 -6.42
CA THR A 89 10.60 -13.34 -7.57
C THR A 89 9.72 -14.05 -8.60
N VAL A 90 8.84 -13.28 -9.25
CA VAL A 90 8.05 -13.76 -10.39
C VAL A 90 8.17 -12.76 -11.54
N PRO A 91 8.58 -13.20 -12.75
CA PRO A 91 8.63 -12.32 -13.91
C PRO A 91 7.22 -11.92 -14.34
N VAL A 92 7.08 -10.67 -14.78
CA VAL A 92 5.81 -10.09 -15.21
C VAL A 92 5.94 -9.43 -16.58
N THR A 93 4.97 -9.74 -17.44
CA THR A 93 4.78 -9.06 -18.73
C THR A 93 3.29 -8.85 -18.95
N ILE A 94 2.84 -7.60 -18.82
CA ILE A 94 1.43 -7.24 -18.99
C ILE A 94 1.31 -6.18 -20.07
N ARG A 95 0.45 -6.45 -21.05
CA ARG A 95 0.06 -5.50 -22.10
C ARG A 95 -1.44 -5.20 -22.03
N SER A 96 -1.80 -3.96 -22.34
CA SER A 96 -3.18 -3.48 -22.36
C SER A 96 -3.34 -2.37 -23.39
N THR A 97 -4.41 -2.39 -24.19
CA THR A 97 -4.80 -1.29 -25.10
C THR A 97 -5.61 -0.19 -24.39
N GLN A 98 -5.55 -0.18 -23.06
CA GLN A 98 -6.17 0.79 -22.17
C GLN A 98 -5.13 1.14 -21.13
N ILE A 99 -4.91 2.44 -20.91
CA ILE A 99 -3.93 2.93 -19.95
C ILE A 99 -4.58 3.02 -18.56
N PRO A 100 -4.09 2.26 -17.56
CA PRO A 100 -4.60 2.35 -16.20
C PRO A 100 -4.20 3.65 -15.50
N ASP A 101 -5.02 4.07 -14.54
CA ASP A 101 -4.61 5.07 -13.56
C ASP A 101 -3.92 4.39 -12.37
N TYR A 102 -4.30 3.14 -12.06
CA TYR A 102 -3.73 2.35 -10.97
C TYR A 102 -3.34 0.95 -11.42
N VAL A 103 -2.17 0.50 -10.97
CA VAL A 103 -1.70 -0.88 -11.03
C VAL A 103 -1.59 -1.41 -9.60
N ILE A 104 -2.40 -2.42 -9.27
CA ILE A 104 -2.49 -3.00 -7.94
C ILE A 104 -1.95 -4.43 -7.96
N ILE A 105 -0.97 -4.72 -7.11
CA ILE A 105 -0.45 -6.07 -6.87
C ILE A 105 -1.18 -6.61 -5.63
N ASP A 106 -1.84 -7.76 -5.74
CA ASP A 106 -2.66 -8.29 -4.65
C ASP A 106 -2.58 -9.82 -4.59
N SER A 107 -2.38 -10.32 -3.38
CA SER A 107 -2.57 -11.69 -2.95
C SER A 107 -3.46 -11.65 -1.70
N PRO A 108 -4.37 -12.61 -1.50
CA PRO A 108 -5.07 -12.76 -0.22
C PRO A 108 -4.13 -12.79 0.98
N ASP A 109 -2.94 -13.36 0.80
CA ASP A 109 -1.99 -13.67 1.85
C ASP A 109 -1.31 -12.42 2.41
N PHE A 110 -1.08 -11.39 1.59
CA PHE A 110 -0.46 -10.11 2.01
C PHE A 110 -1.17 -9.49 3.22
N TRP A 111 -2.50 -9.59 3.23
CA TRP A 111 -3.37 -8.93 4.20
C TRP A 111 -3.78 -9.84 5.35
N SER A 112 -3.44 -11.13 5.25
CA SER A 112 -3.62 -12.08 6.35
C SER A 112 -2.49 -12.00 7.37
N THR A 113 -1.34 -11.46 6.96
CA THR A 113 -0.16 -11.24 7.79
C THR A 113 0.01 -9.76 8.07
N SER A 114 -0.06 -9.34 9.33
CA SER A 114 -0.07 -7.91 9.73
C SER A 114 1.28 -7.18 9.60
N LYS A 115 2.18 -7.62 8.70
CA LYS A 115 3.59 -7.20 8.65
C LYS A 115 4.20 -7.17 7.24
N VAL A 116 3.40 -6.94 6.20
CA VAL A 116 3.88 -6.85 4.82
C VAL A 116 3.54 -5.48 4.25
N GLU A 117 4.53 -4.80 3.72
CA GLU A 117 4.34 -3.61 2.90
C GLU A 117 4.04 -4.03 1.47
N VAL A 118 3.01 -3.47 0.85
CA VAL A 118 2.62 -3.79 -0.53
C VAL A 118 2.69 -2.53 -1.36
N ALA A 119 3.48 -2.57 -2.42
CA ALA A 119 3.53 -1.50 -3.41
C ALA A 119 2.31 -1.55 -4.35
N TYR A 120 1.81 -0.37 -4.69
CA TYR A 120 0.97 -0.15 -5.86
C TYR A 120 1.51 1.04 -6.65
N TYR A 121 1.07 1.17 -7.90
CA TYR A 121 1.60 2.18 -8.81
C TYR A 121 0.48 3.06 -9.35
N GLU A 122 0.67 4.39 -9.26
CA GLU A 122 -0.27 5.40 -9.72
C GLU A 122 0.31 6.17 -10.90
N LYS A 123 -0.49 6.36 -11.95
CA LYS A 123 -0.15 7.19 -13.10
C LYS A 123 -0.14 8.67 -12.72
N ARG A 124 0.98 9.36 -12.95
CA ARG A 124 1.10 10.81 -12.80
C ARG A 124 0.60 11.54 -14.06
N LYS A 125 0.36 12.85 -13.93
CA LYS A 125 0.00 13.72 -15.05
C LYS A 125 1.03 13.72 -16.19
N SER A 126 2.30 13.49 -15.85
CA SER A 126 3.41 13.31 -16.80
C SER A 126 3.39 11.98 -17.57
N GLY A 127 2.49 11.05 -17.21
CA GLY A 127 2.36 9.75 -17.87
C GLY A 127 3.17 8.62 -17.24
N ASN A 128 4.20 8.94 -16.44
CA ASN A 128 4.96 7.94 -15.68
C ASN A 128 4.18 7.45 -14.45
N TYR A 129 4.53 6.25 -13.98
CA TYR A 129 3.96 5.68 -12.76
C TYR A 129 4.85 5.99 -11.56
N THR A 130 4.24 6.21 -10.40
CA THR A 130 4.93 6.39 -9.13
C THR A 130 4.49 5.31 -8.16
N GLU A 131 5.47 4.73 -7.47
CA GLU A 131 5.24 3.79 -6.39
C GLU A 131 4.57 4.46 -5.19
N SER A 132 3.69 3.71 -4.53
CA SER A 132 3.11 4.06 -3.23
C SER A 132 2.95 2.77 -2.42
N ILE A 133 3.13 2.86 -1.11
CA ILE A 133 3.18 1.70 -0.22
C ILE A 133 1.98 1.74 0.72
N VAL A 134 1.34 0.59 0.90
CA VAL A 134 0.28 0.38 1.89
C VAL A 134 0.58 -0.83 2.76
N THR A 135 0.02 -0.85 3.96
CA THR A 135 0.16 -1.95 4.92
C THR A 135 -1.19 -2.60 5.25
N GLU A 136 -2.28 -1.92 4.92
CA GLU A 136 -3.64 -2.41 5.06
C GLU A 136 -4.35 -2.38 3.69
N ARG A 137 -5.23 -3.37 3.45
CA ARG A 137 -5.92 -3.47 2.16
C ARG A 137 -6.81 -2.26 1.89
N ASP A 138 -7.42 -1.72 2.95
CA ASP A 138 -8.40 -0.63 2.83
C ASP A 138 -7.75 0.72 2.51
N ASP A 139 -6.41 0.81 2.59
CA ASP A 139 -5.63 1.98 2.16
C ASP A 139 -5.36 1.99 0.65
N LEU A 140 -5.69 0.93 -0.08
CA LEU A 140 -5.57 0.91 -1.54
C LEU A 140 -6.57 1.91 -2.16
N PRO A 141 -6.17 2.63 -3.23
CA PRO A 141 -7.04 3.62 -3.87
C PRO A 141 -8.29 2.99 -4.51
N VAL A 142 -8.23 1.69 -4.79
CA VAL A 142 -9.31 0.89 -5.37
C VAL A 142 -9.27 -0.52 -4.78
N ASN A 143 -10.41 -1.04 -4.32
CA ASN A 143 -10.47 -2.34 -3.66
C ASN A 143 -10.56 -3.49 -4.69
N PRO A 144 -9.55 -4.37 -4.79
CA PRO A 144 -9.53 -5.43 -5.80
C PRO A 144 -10.57 -6.54 -5.59
N ARG A 145 -11.19 -6.61 -4.39
CA ARG A 145 -12.25 -7.60 -4.07
C ARG A 145 -13.65 -7.15 -4.45
N HIS A 146 -13.88 -5.85 -4.65
CA HIS A 146 -15.19 -5.36 -5.08
C HIS A 146 -15.41 -5.71 -6.55
N ARG A 147 -16.27 -6.71 -6.81
CA ARG A 147 -16.84 -6.89 -8.14
C ARG A 147 -17.75 -5.69 -8.39
N ASN A 148 -17.43 -4.86 -9.37
CA ASN A 148 -18.42 -3.99 -9.99
C ASN A 148 -19.48 -4.89 -10.64
N ILE A 149 -20.52 -5.24 -9.88
CA ILE A 149 -21.74 -5.80 -10.43
C ILE A 149 -22.36 -4.63 -11.21
N LYS A 150 -22.14 -4.59 -12.52
CA LYS A 150 -22.96 -3.75 -13.40
C LYS A 150 -24.40 -4.19 -13.15
N TYR A 151 -25.16 -3.40 -12.41
CA TYR A 151 -26.60 -3.51 -12.37
C TYR A 151 -27.07 -3.39 -13.83
N ARG A 152 -27.54 -4.50 -14.40
CA ARG A 152 -28.35 -4.47 -15.61
C ARG A 152 -29.79 -4.28 -15.14
N PRO A 153 -30.39 -3.09 -15.30
CA PRO A 153 -31.84 -3.01 -15.18
C PRO A 153 -32.43 -3.86 -16.30
N TRP A 154 -33.33 -4.77 -15.92
CA TRP A 154 -34.24 -5.46 -16.83
C TRP A 154 -35.30 -4.47 -17.33
#